data_AF-A0A137SSV8-F1
#
_entry.id   AF-A0A137SSV8-F1
#
_cell.length_a   1.000
_cell.length_b   1.000
_cell.length_c   1.000
_cell.angle_alpha   90.00
_cell.angle_beta   90.00
_cell.angle_gamma   90.00
#
_symmetry.space_group_name_H-M   'P 1'
#
loop_
_entity.id
_entity.type
_entity.pdbx_description
1 polymer ?
#
loop_
_entity_poly.entity_id
_entity_poly.type
_entity_poly.pdbx_seq_one_letter_code
_entity_poly.pdbx_strand_id
1 'polypeptide(L)'
;MIHYISIFVFVADRIVKRDNQNDGWTMTIKLNVPVSDIDFWNSQKILVTDMLNFLSGDNWIFEFRPKTVYQEQIYYSSKKYQELDKSSYDKICMFSGGLDSFIGAIDLLEDSTSSILLVSHYGGGKETKSYQDDIFKAVKNKYELDDRDQVQSYVVARNGKEDRTRTRSFMFFSHAIVYGSAFGRKTQLYILENGYISLNVPLSGSRFGSSSTRTTHPYYMKKLQTLINNMNLDIKIINPYQFKTKGEMLKECKNSSFLKEQYVKTMSCSHTDNGRFKKEKTSKHCGDCIP
;
A
#
# COMPACT_ATOMS: atom_id res chain seq x y z
N MET A 1 -13.83 -8.82 1.84
CA MET A 1 -13.05 -10.03 1.51
C MET A 1 -11.68 -9.75 0.90
N ILE A 2 -11.52 -8.79 -0.03
CA ILE A 2 -10.23 -8.47 -0.67
C ILE A 2 -9.06 -8.33 0.33
N HIS A 3 -9.31 -7.71 1.47
CA HIS A 3 -8.32 -7.54 2.53
C HIS A 3 -7.75 -8.87 3.08
N TYR A 4 -8.60 -9.87 3.37
CA TYR A 4 -8.11 -11.18 3.83
C TYR A 4 -7.28 -11.90 2.77
N ILE A 5 -7.73 -11.85 1.50
CA ILE A 5 -6.97 -12.43 0.38
C ILE A 5 -5.60 -11.76 0.28
N SER A 6 -5.55 -10.44 0.41
CA SER A 6 -4.29 -9.68 0.36
C SER A 6 -3.33 -10.04 1.50
N ILE A 7 -3.85 -10.32 2.70
CA ILE A 7 -3.05 -10.80 3.84
C ILE A 7 -2.50 -12.20 3.54
N PHE A 8 -3.34 -13.13 3.05
CA PHE A 8 -2.87 -14.48 2.72
C PHE A 8 -1.79 -14.46 1.64
N VAL A 9 -1.98 -13.65 0.60
CA VAL A 9 -0.98 -13.43 -0.46
C VAL A 9 0.31 -12.87 0.14
N PHE A 10 0.23 -11.80 0.94
CA PHE A 10 1.41 -11.20 1.57
C PHE A 10 2.15 -12.16 2.48
N VAL A 11 1.44 -12.95 3.29
CA VAL A 11 2.06 -13.92 4.19
C VAL A 11 2.70 -15.06 3.39
N ALA A 12 2.03 -15.57 2.36
CA ALA A 12 2.57 -16.64 1.52
C ALA A 12 3.84 -16.22 0.75
N ASP A 13 3.85 -14.99 0.23
CA ASP A 13 5.03 -14.35 -0.38
C ASP A 13 6.25 -14.31 0.56
N ARG A 14 6.02 -14.36 1.88
CA ARG A 14 7.06 -14.26 2.92
C ARG A 14 7.54 -15.59 3.50
N ILE A 15 6.80 -16.68 3.34
CA ILE A 15 7.08 -17.95 4.06
C ILE A 15 8.25 -18.73 3.42
N VAL A 16 8.35 -18.75 2.09
CA VAL A 16 9.33 -19.57 1.36
C VAL A 16 10.37 -18.66 0.70
N LYS A 17 11.65 -19.01 0.83
CA LYS A 17 12.75 -18.29 0.17
C LYS A 17 12.79 -18.60 -1.33
N ARG A 18 12.94 -17.55 -2.14
CA ARG A 18 13.13 -17.67 -3.60
C ARG A 18 14.43 -18.36 -3.99
N ASP A 19 15.48 -18.23 -3.17
CA ASP A 19 16.78 -18.85 -3.41
C ASP A 19 16.74 -20.38 -3.50
N ASN A 20 15.65 -21.01 -3.02
CA ASN A 20 15.45 -22.45 -3.09
C ASN A 20 14.76 -22.92 -4.40
N GLN A 21 14.42 -22.00 -5.31
CA GLN A 21 13.78 -22.31 -6.60
C GLN A 21 14.83 -22.59 -7.68
N ASN A 22 14.43 -23.28 -8.75
CA ASN A 22 15.34 -23.69 -9.84
C ASN A 22 16.03 -22.51 -10.55
N ASP A 23 15.36 -21.36 -10.65
CA ASP A 23 15.92 -20.12 -11.19
C ASP A 23 16.38 -19.14 -10.09
N GLY A 24 16.24 -19.53 -8.82
CA GLY A 24 16.52 -18.71 -7.65
C GLY A 24 15.63 -17.46 -7.52
N TRP A 25 14.54 -17.33 -8.28
CA TRP A 25 13.87 -16.04 -8.46
C TRP A 25 12.33 -16.09 -8.53
N THR A 26 11.77 -17.06 -9.24
CA THR A 26 10.33 -17.16 -9.53
C THR A 26 9.72 -18.30 -8.71
N MET A 27 8.68 -18.01 -7.94
CA MET A 27 7.94 -19.06 -7.22
C MET A 27 6.66 -19.45 -7.93
N THR A 28 6.23 -20.69 -7.74
CA THR A 28 4.83 -21.09 -7.98
C THR A 28 4.15 -21.23 -6.62
N ILE A 29 3.13 -20.40 -6.37
CA ILE A 29 2.43 -20.33 -5.10
C ILE A 29 0.99 -20.75 -5.32
N LYS A 30 0.62 -21.89 -4.74
CA LYS A 30 -0.76 -22.36 -4.69
C LYS A 30 -1.40 -21.93 -3.38
N LEU A 31 -2.48 -21.16 -3.46
CA LEU A 31 -3.24 -20.69 -2.30
C LEU A 31 -4.66 -21.24 -2.31
N ASN A 32 -5.01 -21.92 -1.23
CA ASN A 32 -6.38 -22.32 -0.93
C ASN A 32 -6.98 -21.31 0.06
N VAL A 33 -7.87 -20.45 -0.43
CA VAL A 33 -8.35 -19.27 0.31
C VAL A 33 -9.83 -19.38 0.65
N PRO A 34 -10.23 -19.30 1.94
CA PRO A 34 -11.63 -19.21 2.32
C PRO A 34 -12.21 -17.85 1.94
N VAL A 35 -13.37 -17.85 1.26
CA VAL A 35 -14.08 -16.63 0.84
C VAL A 35 -15.55 -16.69 1.19
N SER A 36 -16.16 -15.52 1.42
CA SER A 36 -17.59 -15.43 1.73
C SER A 36 -18.49 -15.63 0.51
N ASP A 37 -18.01 -15.29 -0.69
CA ASP A 37 -18.74 -15.38 -1.96
C ASP A 37 -17.90 -16.14 -2.98
N ILE A 38 -18.10 -17.45 -3.05
CA ILE A 38 -17.26 -18.33 -3.87
C ILE A 38 -17.46 -18.07 -5.37
N ASP A 39 -18.67 -17.77 -5.79
CA ASP A 39 -19.01 -17.56 -7.20
C ASP A 39 -18.38 -16.27 -7.71
N PHE A 40 -18.47 -15.19 -6.93
CA PHE A 40 -17.78 -13.95 -7.22
C PHE A 40 -16.26 -14.18 -7.35
N TRP A 41 -15.61 -14.75 -6.34
CA TRP A 41 -14.15 -14.90 -6.38
C TRP A 41 -13.67 -15.87 -7.47
N ASN A 42 -14.45 -16.91 -7.77
CA ASN A 42 -14.16 -17.77 -8.93
C ASN A 42 -14.29 -17.01 -10.25
N SER A 43 -15.29 -16.13 -10.41
CA SER A 43 -15.42 -15.28 -11.60
C SER A 43 -14.25 -14.29 -11.75
N GLN A 44 -13.65 -13.85 -10.62
CA GLN A 44 -12.51 -12.92 -10.60
C GLN A 44 -11.15 -13.61 -10.60
N LYS A 45 -11.09 -14.94 -10.60
CA LYS A 45 -9.86 -15.72 -10.42
C LYS A 45 -8.76 -15.34 -11.41
N ILE A 46 -9.10 -15.27 -12.70
CA ILE A 46 -8.14 -14.91 -13.77
C ILE A 46 -7.59 -13.49 -13.54
N LEU A 47 -8.46 -12.53 -13.24
CA LEU A 47 -8.08 -11.14 -13.00
C LEU A 47 -7.11 -11.01 -11.82
N VAL A 48 -7.42 -11.67 -10.69
CA VAL A 48 -6.59 -11.64 -9.48
C VAL A 48 -5.23 -12.32 -9.73
N THR A 49 -5.23 -13.48 -10.40
CA THR A 49 -4.00 -14.18 -10.77
C THR A 49 -3.11 -13.31 -11.66
N ASP A 50 -3.65 -12.77 -12.75
CA ASP A 50 -2.89 -11.91 -13.66
C ASP A 50 -2.29 -10.69 -12.96
N MET A 51 -3.09 -10.06 -12.10
CA MET A 51 -2.71 -8.88 -11.34
C MET A 51 -1.52 -9.19 -10.42
N LEU A 52 -1.57 -10.31 -9.70
CA LEU A 52 -0.49 -10.72 -8.79
C LEU A 52 0.74 -11.25 -9.51
N ASN A 53 0.56 -12.00 -10.60
CA ASN A 53 1.66 -12.44 -11.45
C ASN A 53 2.43 -11.24 -11.99
N PHE A 54 1.72 -10.21 -12.48
CA PHE A 54 2.36 -9.00 -12.96
C PHE A 54 3.05 -8.21 -11.84
N LEU A 55 2.43 -8.14 -10.66
CA LEU A 55 2.95 -7.38 -9.53
C LEU A 55 4.24 -7.99 -8.96
N SER A 56 4.25 -9.31 -8.74
CA SER A 56 5.34 -10.00 -8.05
C SER A 56 6.33 -10.70 -8.98
N GLY A 57 5.93 -10.97 -10.23
CA GLY A 57 6.70 -11.80 -11.15
C GLY A 57 6.72 -13.29 -10.78
N ASP A 58 5.82 -13.73 -9.88
CA ASP A 58 5.66 -15.15 -9.51
C ASP A 58 4.41 -15.74 -10.18
N ASN A 59 4.27 -17.07 -10.14
CA ASN A 59 3.10 -17.77 -10.67
C ASN A 59 2.11 -18.09 -9.53
N TRP A 60 0.98 -17.40 -9.51
CA TRP A 60 -0.06 -17.59 -8.49
C TRP A 60 -1.16 -18.54 -8.99
N ILE A 61 -1.57 -19.48 -8.14
CA ILE A 61 -2.67 -20.41 -8.39
C ILE A 61 -3.66 -20.31 -7.23
N PHE A 62 -4.90 -19.89 -7.53
CA PHE A 62 -5.95 -19.72 -6.52
C PHE A 62 -7.01 -20.82 -6.58
N GLU A 63 -7.24 -21.43 -5.42
CA GLU A 63 -8.40 -22.27 -5.13
C GLU A 63 -9.23 -21.57 -4.06
N PHE A 64 -10.44 -21.13 -4.43
CA PHE A 64 -11.37 -20.53 -3.49
C PHE A 64 -12.27 -21.61 -2.92
N ARG A 65 -12.47 -21.57 -1.60
CA ARG A 65 -13.40 -22.44 -0.89
C ARG A 65 -14.38 -21.62 -0.05
N PRO A 66 -15.56 -22.15 0.28
CA PRO A 66 -16.49 -21.45 1.16
C PRO A 66 -15.86 -21.22 2.53
N LYS A 67 -16.03 -20.01 3.06
CA LYS A 67 -15.73 -19.69 4.44
C LYS A 67 -16.76 -20.38 5.34
N THR A 68 -16.30 -21.20 6.29
CA THR A 68 -17.17 -21.95 7.20
C THR A 68 -17.25 -21.34 8.61
N VAL A 69 -16.36 -20.39 8.93
CA VAL A 69 -16.28 -19.73 10.23
C VAL A 69 -16.34 -18.23 10.04
N TYR A 70 -17.39 -17.59 10.55
CA TYR A 70 -17.63 -16.14 10.45
C TYR A 70 -17.38 -15.45 11.79
N GLN A 71 -16.12 -15.35 12.20
CA GLN A 71 -15.74 -14.70 13.47
C GLN A 71 -16.20 -13.23 13.54
N GLU A 72 -16.33 -12.56 12.39
CA GLU A 72 -16.88 -11.21 12.30
C GLU A 72 -18.33 -11.14 12.79
N GLN A 73 -19.15 -12.17 12.60
CA GLN A 73 -20.52 -12.19 13.08
C GLN A 73 -20.55 -12.21 14.61
N ILE A 74 -19.60 -12.88 15.25
CA ILE A 74 -19.41 -12.85 16.71
C ILE A 74 -19.05 -11.44 17.17
N TYR A 75 -18.20 -10.73 16.42
CA TYR A 75 -17.85 -9.35 16.74
C TYR A 75 -19.04 -8.39 16.55
N TYR A 76 -19.73 -8.45 15.42
CA TYR A 76 -20.88 -7.59 15.11
C TYR A 76 -22.07 -7.82 16.04
N SER A 77 -22.23 -9.02 16.60
CA SER A 77 -23.24 -9.33 17.62
C SER A 77 -22.79 -9.00 19.05
N SER A 78 -21.53 -8.62 19.25
CA SER A 78 -21.00 -8.29 20.58
C SER A 78 -21.34 -6.85 20.98
N LYS A 79 -21.45 -6.60 22.29
CA LYS A 79 -21.59 -5.25 22.85
C LYS A 79 -20.41 -4.31 22.56
N LYS A 80 -19.29 -4.83 22.03
CA LYS A 80 -18.11 -4.05 21.63
C LYS A 80 -18.29 -3.43 20.25
N TYR A 81 -19.21 -3.94 19.43
CA TYR A 81 -19.50 -3.34 18.14
C TYR A 81 -20.22 -2.02 18.38
N GLN A 82 -19.64 -0.95 17.83
CA GLN A 82 -20.30 0.33 17.71
C GLN A 82 -20.39 0.62 16.22
N GLU A 83 -21.58 0.98 15.76
CA GLU A 83 -21.74 1.46 14.39
C GLU A 83 -20.98 2.78 14.30
N LEU A 84 -19.92 2.79 13.48
CA LEU A 84 -19.16 4.00 13.22
C LEU A 84 -20.07 4.98 12.46
N ASP A 85 -19.92 6.28 12.75
CA ASP A 85 -20.54 7.31 11.95
C ASP A 85 -20.03 7.19 10.49
N LYS A 86 -20.95 6.98 9.54
CA LYS A 86 -20.67 6.37 8.24
C LYS A 86 -19.92 7.26 7.25
N SER A 87 -19.61 8.53 7.56
CA SER A 87 -18.32 9.17 7.23
C SER A 87 -18.38 10.71 7.16
N SER A 88 -17.31 11.33 7.66
CA SER A 88 -16.87 12.68 7.31
C SER A 88 -16.02 12.72 6.02
N TYR A 89 -15.39 11.60 5.64
CA TYR A 89 -14.36 11.52 4.58
C TYR A 89 -14.91 11.20 3.19
N ASP A 90 -14.33 11.81 2.17
CA ASP A 90 -14.58 11.49 0.75
C ASP A 90 -13.30 11.17 -0.05
N LYS A 91 -12.14 11.32 0.59
CA LYS A 91 -10.82 11.07 0.02
C LYS A 91 -9.99 10.17 0.93
N ILE A 92 -9.22 9.29 0.30
CA ILE A 92 -8.18 8.50 0.95
C ILE A 92 -6.86 8.85 0.28
N CYS A 93 -5.84 9.15 1.09
CA CYS A 93 -4.47 9.34 0.62
C CYS A 93 -3.59 8.21 1.15
N MET A 94 -2.93 7.50 0.23
CA MET A 94 -1.94 6.48 0.56
C MET A 94 -0.69 7.15 1.14
N PHE A 95 -0.58 7.16 2.46
CA PHE A 95 0.42 7.90 3.21
C PHE A 95 1.52 6.95 3.71
N SER A 96 2.53 6.70 2.89
CA SER A 96 3.60 5.74 3.19
C SER A 96 4.66 6.28 4.15
N GLY A 97 4.72 7.60 4.34
CA GLY A 97 5.79 8.30 5.06
C GLY A 97 6.98 8.68 4.15
N GLY A 98 6.89 8.36 2.85
CA GLY A 98 7.85 8.79 1.84
C GLY A 98 7.55 10.19 1.29
N LEU A 99 8.53 10.75 0.59
CA LEU A 99 8.47 12.13 0.08
C LEU A 99 7.29 12.34 -0.88
N ASP A 100 7.06 11.43 -1.83
CA ASP A 100 5.98 11.53 -2.81
C ASP A 100 4.60 11.56 -2.13
N SER A 101 4.40 10.69 -1.13
CA SER A 101 3.16 10.66 -0.33
C SER A 101 2.98 11.90 0.55
N PHE A 102 4.07 12.50 1.01
CA PHE A 102 4.04 13.75 1.77
C PHE A 102 3.65 14.95 0.89
N ILE A 103 4.25 15.06 -0.30
CA ILE A 103 3.91 16.13 -1.27
C ILE A 103 2.43 16.03 -1.65
N GLY A 104 1.92 14.84 -1.97
CA GLY A 104 0.51 14.72 -2.30
C GLY A 104 -0.44 14.90 -1.13
N ALA A 105 -0.05 14.57 0.11
CA ALA A 105 -0.85 14.94 1.28
C ALA A 105 -0.96 16.46 1.43
N ILE A 106 0.15 17.20 1.25
CA ILE A 106 0.15 18.67 1.21
C ILE A 106 -0.79 19.17 0.12
N ASP A 107 -0.60 18.71 -1.11
CA ASP A 107 -1.36 19.22 -2.25
C ASP A 107 -2.87 18.98 -2.09
N LEU A 108 -3.26 17.84 -1.51
CA LEU A 108 -4.67 17.52 -1.24
C LEU A 108 -5.26 18.34 -0.09
N LEU A 109 -4.47 18.65 0.94
CA LEU A 109 -4.90 19.45 2.10
C LEU A 109 -4.98 20.95 1.79
N GLU A 110 -4.12 21.45 0.91
CA GLU A 110 -4.18 22.83 0.43
C GLU A 110 -5.38 23.07 -0.52
N ASP A 111 -5.80 22.04 -1.27
CA ASP A 111 -6.90 22.15 -2.24
C ASP A 111 -8.30 21.92 -1.66
N SER A 112 -8.41 21.34 -0.47
CA SER A 112 -9.63 20.69 -0.02
C SER A 112 -10.18 21.29 1.27
N THR A 113 -11.46 21.68 1.23
CA THR A 113 -12.28 21.82 2.44
C THR A 113 -12.90 20.50 2.89
N SER A 114 -12.88 19.45 2.04
CA SER A 114 -13.33 18.10 2.39
C SER A 114 -12.30 17.37 3.27
N SER A 115 -12.78 16.48 4.13
CA SER A 115 -11.93 15.69 5.01
C SER A 115 -11.29 14.49 4.29
N ILE A 116 -10.04 14.23 4.63
CA ILE A 116 -9.18 13.22 4.02
C ILE A 116 -8.73 12.20 5.06
N LEU A 117 -8.74 10.91 4.69
CA LEU A 117 -8.16 9.84 5.51
C LEU A 117 -6.76 9.48 5.00
N LEU A 118 -5.75 9.64 5.84
CA LEU A 118 -4.39 9.21 5.58
C LEU A 118 -4.22 7.75 5.97
N VAL A 119 -3.94 6.88 5.00
CA VAL A 119 -3.81 5.43 5.25
C VAL A 119 -2.36 5.02 5.12
N SER A 120 -1.82 4.45 6.19
CA SER A 120 -0.43 4.00 6.30
C SER A 120 -0.37 2.51 6.63
N HIS A 121 0.78 1.90 6.31
CA HIS A 121 1.09 0.54 6.73
C HIS A 121 2.52 0.45 7.25
N TYR A 122 2.70 -0.25 8.36
CA TYR A 122 4.01 -0.60 8.90
C TYR A 122 4.10 -2.11 9.23
N GLY A 123 5.32 -2.65 9.16
CA GLY A 123 5.63 -4.06 9.44
C GLY A 123 6.93 -4.15 10.25
N GLY A 124 7.45 -5.36 10.50
CA GLY A 124 8.53 -5.64 11.47
C GLY A 124 9.90 -4.94 11.32
N GLY A 125 10.07 -3.98 10.40
CA GLY A 125 11.21 -3.06 10.37
C GLY A 125 11.03 -1.95 11.40
N LYS A 126 12.04 -1.72 12.24
CA LYS A 126 11.90 -0.94 13.50
C LYS A 126 11.56 0.54 13.29
N GLU A 127 11.80 1.11 12.12
CA GLU A 127 11.93 2.58 12.00
C GLU A 127 11.05 3.22 10.90
N THR A 128 10.35 2.46 10.04
CA THR A 128 9.38 3.08 9.10
C THR A 128 8.26 3.81 9.85
N LYS A 129 7.85 3.29 11.01
CA LYS A 129 6.78 3.88 11.81
C LYS A 129 7.17 5.25 12.38
N SER A 130 8.40 5.45 12.84
CA SER A 130 8.80 6.73 13.42
C SER A 130 8.74 7.86 12.39
N TYR A 131 9.20 7.61 11.15
CA TYR A 131 9.06 8.59 10.06
C TYR A 131 7.59 8.88 9.73
N GLN A 132 6.73 7.85 9.69
CA GLN A 132 5.29 8.03 9.49
C GLN A 132 4.64 8.85 10.62
N ASP A 133 5.02 8.61 11.87
CA ASP A 133 4.53 9.34 13.04
C ASP A 133 5.00 10.79 13.04
N ASP A 134 6.28 11.03 12.77
CA ASP A 134 6.89 12.36 12.74
C ASP A 134 6.29 13.25 11.64
N ILE A 135 6.13 12.68 10.44
CA ILE A 135 5.56 13.43 9.31
C ILE A 135 4.05 13.62 9.46
N PHE A 136 3.32 12.63 10.01
CA PHE A 136 1.91 12.82 10.33
C PHE A 136 1.73 13.91 11.38
N LYS A 137 2.52 13.91 12.45
CA LYS A 137 2.48 14.96 13.48
C LYS A 137 2.70 16.35 12.88
N ALA A 138 3.64 16.48 11.93
CA ALA A 138 3.86 17.74 11.24
C ALA A 138 2.64 18.17 10.40
N VAL A 139 2.08 17.26 9.60
CA VAL A 139 0.88 17.51 8.78
C VAL A 139 -0.32 17.85 9.67
N LYS A 140 -0.53 17.07 10.73
CA LYS A 140 -1.60 17.25 11.72
C LYS A 140 -1.56 18.65 12.32
N ASN A 141 -0.39 19.10 12.79
CA ASN A 141 -0.24 20.42 13.38
C ASN A 141 -0.41 21.55 12.36
N LYS A 142 -0.01 21.33 11.10
CA LYS A 142 -0.06 22.36 10.05
C LYS A 142 -1.48 22.57 9.51
N TYR A 143 -2.26 21.49 9.40
CA TYR A 143 -3.59 21.49 8.78
C TYR A 143 -4.71 21.16 9.78
N GLU A 144 -4.42 21.23 11.09
CA GLU A 144 -5.38 21.04 12.18
C GLU A 144 -6.16 19.71 12.11
N LEU A 145 -5.47 18.62 11.73
CA LEU A 145 -6.09 17.29 11.64
C LEU A 145 -6.30 16.67 13.03
N ASP A 146 -7.24 15.73 13.11
CA ASP A 146 -7.45 14.87 14.27
C ASP A 146 -6.56 13.62 14.20
N ASP A 147 -6.33 12.95 15.35
CA ASP A 147 -5.63 11.65 15.35
C ASP A 147 -6.37 10.57 14.55
N ARG A 148 -7.70 10.69 14.40
CA ARG A 148 -8.52 9.78 13.59
C ARG A 148 -8.31 9.95 12.08
N ASP A 149 -7.73 11.06 11.64
CA ASP A 149 -7.48 11.35 10.22
C ASP A 149 -6.30 10.53 9.67
N GLN A 150 -5.61 9.77 10.52
CA GLN A 150 -4.65 8.75 10.11
C GLN A 150 -5.04 7.37 10.65
N VAL A 151 -4.93 6.37 9.78
CA VAL A 151 -4.98 4.96 10.20
C VAL A 151 -3.70 4.25 9.76
N GLN A 152 -2.97 3.71 10.74
CA GLN A 152 -1.77 2.91 10.52
C GLN A 152 -2.08 1.43 10.74
N SER A 153 -2.04 0.64 9.67
CA SER A 153 -2.27 -0.80 9.76
C SER A 153 -0.96 -1.57 9.99
N TYR A 154 -0.96 -2.47 10.97
CA TYR A 154 0.18 -3.34 11.27
C TYR A 154 -0.03 -4.75 10.71
N VAL A 155 0.81 -5.15 9.76
CA VAL A 155 0.83 -6.54 9.28
C VAL A 155 2.26 -7.06 9.19
N VAL A 156 2.48 -8.24 9.76
CA VAL A 156 3.76 -8.96 9.69
C VAL A 156 3.51 -10.44 9.43
N ALA A 157 4.29 -11.02 8.52
CA ALA A 157 4.36 -12.46 8.36
C ALA A 157 5.21 -13.04 9.50
N ARG A 158 4.55 -13.62 10.52
CA ARG A 158 5.25 -14.32 11.59
C ARG A 158 6.07 -15.46 10.97
N ASN A 159 7.35 -15.54 11.33
CA ASN A 159 8.32 -16.48 10.75
C ASN A 159 8.55 -16.32 9.24
N GLY A 160 8.33 -15.12 8.68
CA GLY A 160 8.70 -14.83 7.30
C GLY A 160 10.21 -15.05 7.08
N LYS A 161 10.56 -15.90 6.13
CA LYS A 161 11.95 -16.26 5.78
C LYS A 161 12.46 -15.50 4.56
N GLU A 162 11.56 -15.06 3.70
CA GLU A 162 11.86 -14.26 2.53
C GLU A 162 11.89 -12.78 2.93
N ASP A 163 12.88 -12.04 2.45
CA ASP A 163 13.07 -10.62 2.77
C ASP A 163 12.33 -9.72 1.76
N ARG A 164 12.16 -10.19 0.52
CA ARG A 164 11.46 -9.45 -0.53
C ARG A 164 9.97 -9.42 -0.26
N THR A 165 9.38 -8.24 -0.40
CA THR A 165 7.96 -7.97 -0.11
C THR A 165 7.20 -7.64 -1.39
N ARG A 166 7.29 -8.50 -2.40
CA ARG A 166 6.84 -8.20 -3.77
C ARG A 166 5.33 -7.98 -3.89
N THR A 167 4.55 -8.51 -2.95
CA THR A 167 3.08 -8.37 -2.91
C THR A 167 2.57 -7.39 -1.84
N ARG A 168 3.45 -6.72 -1.09
CA ARG A 168 3.06 -5.83 0.02
C ARG A 168 2.13 -4.70 -0.42
N SER A 169 2.31 -4.18 -1.63
CA SER A 169 1.47 -3.11 -2.15
C SER A 169 0.02 -3.55 -2.37
N PHE A 170 -0.24 -4.79 -2.80
CA PHE A 170 -1.61 -5.30 -2.91
C PHE A 170 -2.32 -5.31 -1.55
N MET A 171 -1.62 -5.72 -0.49
CA MET A 171 -2.12 -5.63 0.88
C MET A 171 -2.34 -4.18 1.32
N PHE A 172 -1.39 -3.29 1.03
CA PHE A 172 -1.53 -1.87 1.37
C PHE A 172 -2.74 -1.22 0.69
N PHE A 173 -2.95 -1.43 -0.61
CA PHE A 173 -4.15 -0.97 -1.31
C PHE A 173 -5.42 -1.59 -0.75
N SER A 174 -5.38 -2.87 -0.38
CA SER A 174 -6.55 -3.55 0.17
C SER A 174 -7.01 -2.97 1.51
N HIS A 175 -6.10 -2.44 2.33
CA HIS A 175 -6.48 -1.68 3.53
C HIS A 175 -7.27 -0.43 3.16
N ALA A 176 -6.75 0.38 2.23
CA ALA A 176 -7.43 1.60 1.78
C ALA A 176 -8.78 1.32 1.11
N ILE A 177 -8.89 0.24 0.32
CA ILE A 177 -10.16 -0.18 -0.30
C ILE A 177 -11.19 -0.56 0.78
N VAL A 178 -10.78 -1.23 1.86
CA VAL A 178 -11.69 -1.54 2.97
C VAL A 178 -12.17 -0.29 3.67
N TYR A 179 -11.26 0.66 3.99
CA TYR A 179 -11.68 1.93 4.60
C TYR A 179 -12.63 2.71 3.68
N GLY A 180 -12.32 2.83 2.38
CA GLY A 180 -13.18 3.51 1.43
C GLY A 180 -14.54 2.83 1.24
N SER A 181 -14.58 1.50 1.29
CA SER A 181 -15.86 0.77 1.23
C SER A 181 -16.75 1.03 2.45
N ALA A 182 -16.17 1.38 3.59
CA ALA A 182 -16.90 1.70 4.82
C ALA A 182 -17.50 3.11 4.79
N PHE A 183 -17.05 4.00 3.90
CA PHE A 183 -17.57 5.38 3.80
C PHE A 183 -18.99 5.44 3.22
N GLY A 184 -19.45 4.38 2.54
CA GLY A 184 -20.81 4.32 1.98
C GLY A 184 -21.12 5.38 0.92
N ARG A 185 -20.09 6.00 0.32
CA ARG A 185 -20.20 7.06 -0.70
C ARG A 185 -19.06 6.97 -1.71
N LYS A 186 -19.21 7.74 -2.79
CA LYS A 186 -18.15 7.94 -3.78
C LYS A 186 -16.86 8.41 -3.12
N THR A 187 -15.80 7.64 -3.30
CA THR A 187 -14.52 7.85 -2.64
C THR A 187 -13.38 7.95 -3.65
N GLN A 188 -12.51 8.93 -3.48
CA GLN A 188 -11.29 9.07 -4.28
C GLN A 188 -10.10 8.46 -3.53
N LEU A 189 -9.47 7.44 -4.11
CA LEU A 189 -8.27 6.80 -3.57
C LEU A 189 -7.02 7.36 -4.28
N TYR A 190 -6.32 8.26 -3.62
CA TYR A 190 -5.12 8.90 -4.12
C TYR A 190 -3.87 8.07 -3.86
N ILE A 191 -3.17 7.79 -4.95
CA ILE A 191 -1.86 7.15 -4.99
C ILE A 191 -0.87 8.19 -5.44
N LEU A 192 0.15 8.45 -4.62
CA LEU A 192 1.05 9.58 -4.79
C LEU A 192 2.43 9.03 -5.11
N GLU A 193 2.64 8.68 -6.38
CA GLU A 193 3.91 8.12 -6.85
C GLU A 193 4.23 8.72 -8.22
N ASN A 194 5.46 9.17 -8.41
CA ASN A 194 5.87 9.75 -9.68
C ASN A 194 5.87 8.73 -10.84
N GLY A 195 5.75 9.24 -12.07
CA GLY A 195 5.61 8.43 -13.28
C GLY A 195 6.80 7.52 -13.55
N TYR A 196 8.01 8.02 -13.27
CA TYR A 196 9.24 7.28 -13.52
C TYR A 196 9.33 6.00 -12.67
N ILE A 197 9.06 6.10 -11.37
CA ILE A 197 9.00 4.93 -10.48
C ILE A 197 7.87 3.99 -10.93
N SER A 198 6.72 4.57 -11.28
CA SER A 198 5.52 3.80 -11.65
C SER A 198 5.74 2.89 -12.86
N LEU A 199 6.49 3.37 -13.87
CA LEU A 199 6.83 2.57 -15.06
C LEU A 199 7.90 1.50 -14.78
N ASN A 200 8.68 1.67 -13.72
CA ASN A 200 9.80 0.80 -13.37
C ASN A 200 10.80 0.63 -14.54
N VAL A 201 11.22 1.75 -15.13
CA VAL A 201 12.20 1.75 -16.23
C VAL A 201 13.56 1.23 -15.73
N PRO A 202 14.17 0.22 -16.39
CA PRO A 202 15.41 -0.41 -15.92
C PRO A 202 16.65 0.44 -16.25
N LEU A 203 16.80 1.60 -15.61
CA LEU A 203 17.99 2.44 -15.78
C LEU A 203 19.23 1.92 -15.01
N SER A 204 19.04 0.94 -14.13
CA SER A 204 20.10 0.28 -13.37
C SER A 204 19.82 -1.21 -13.22
N GLY A 205 20.87 -1.99 -12.96
CA GLY A 205 20.78 -3.43 -12.71
C GLY A 205 19.75 -3.80 -11.62
N SER A 206 19.61 -2.94 -10.61
CA SER A 206 18.68 -3.11 -9.49
C SER A 206 17.19 -2.97 -9.85
N ARG A 207 16.86 -2.52 -11.07
CA ARG A 207 15.46 -2.37 -11.54
C ARG A 207 15.05 -3.42 -12.57
N PHE A 208 15.88 -4.42 -12.88
CA PHE A 208 15.49 -5.51 -13.78
C PHE A 208 14.40 -6.40 -13.17
N GLY A 209 13.37 -6.69 -13.97
CA GLY A 209 12.33 -7.66 -13.64
C GLY A 209 11.55 -7.30 -12.37
N SER A 210 11.44 -8.25 -11.46
CA SER A 210 10.76 -8.10 -10.16
C SER A 210 11.71 -7.72 -9.01
N SER A 211 12.89 -7.16 -9.34
CA SER A 211 13.78 -6.51 -8.36
C SER A 211 13.19 -5.21 -7.82
N SER A 212 12.26 -4.62 -8.58
CA SER A 212 11.42 -3.49 -8.18
C SER A 212 9.96 -3.86 -8.41
N THR A 213 9.11 -3.57 -7.43
CA THR A 213 7.67 -3.89 -7.51
C THR A 213 6.97 -2.94 -8.47
N ARG A 214 6.13 -3.46 -9.37
CA ARG A 214 5.34 -2.66 -10.32
C ARG A 214 4.07 -2.07 -9.66
N THR A 215 4.24 -1.53 -8.46
CA THR A 215 3.19 -1.18 -7.50
C THR A 215 2.18 -0.17 -8.02
N THR A 216 2.62 0.82 -8.81
CA THR A 216 1.77 1.87 -9.38
C THR A 216 1.76 1.85 -10.90
N HIS A 217 2.24 0.76 -11.50
CA HIS A 217 2.30 0.63 -12.95
C HIS A 217 0.88 0.69 -13.56
N PRO A 218 0.65 1.45 -14.65
CA PRO A 218 -0.69 1.66 -15.21
C PRO A 218 -1.48 0.38 -15.50
N TYR A 219 -0.81 -0.66 -16.00
CA TYR A 219 -1.41 -1.99 -16.21
C TYR A 219 -1.97 -2.62 -14.92
N TYR A 220 -1.18 -2.62 -13.85
CA TYR A 220 -1.61 -3.15 -12.56
C TYR A 220 -2.72 -2.30 -11.95
N MET A 221 -2.60 -0.96 -12.00
CA MET A 221 -3.63 -0.02 -11.56
C MET A 221 -4.96 -0.22 -12.27
N LYS A 222 -4.95 -0.44 -13.58
CA LYS A 222 -6.16 -0.72 -14.37
C LYS A 222 -6.83 -2.03 -13.94
N LYS A 223 -6.05 -3.09 -13.69
CA LYS A 223 -6.59 -4.36 -13.20
C LYS A 223 -7.16 -4.22 -11.79
N LEU A 224 -6.47 -3.51 -10.90
CA LEU A 224 -6.96 -3.25 -9.54
C LEU A 224 -8.26 -2.44 -9.56
N GLN A 225 -8.36 -1.38 -10.39
CA GLN A 225 -9.59 -0.62 -10.57
C GLN A 225 -10.73 -1.51 -11.12
N THR A 226 -10.42 -2.41 -12.05
CA THR A 226 -11.40 -3.37 -12.59
C THR A 226 -11.92 -4.28 -11.48
N LEU A 227 -11.04 -4.79 -10.61
CA LEU A 227 -11.43 -5.62 -9.46
C LEU A 227 -12.32 -4.83 -8.47
N ILE A 228 -11.99 -3.57 -8.19
CA ILE A 228 -12.78 -2.67 -7.34
C ILE A 228 -14.19 -2.49 -7.94
N ASN A 229 -14.27 -2.20 -9.24
CA ASN A 229 -15.54 -2.03 -9.95
C ASN A 229 -16.39 -3.31 -9.91
N ASN A 230 -15.77 -4.48 -10.13
CA ASN A 230 -16.46 -5.77 -10.11
C ASN A 230 -16.99 -6.11 -8.71
N MET A 231 -16.35 -5.62 -7.64
CA MET A 231 -16.86 -5.70 -6.27
C MET A 231 -18.00 -4.70 -5.98
N ASN A 232 -18.44 -3.93 -6.98
CA ASN A 232 -19.45 -2.86 -6.86
C ASN A 232 -19.10 -1.79 -5.81
N LEU A 233 -17.82 -1.45 -5.68
CA LEU A 233 -17.37 -0.37 -4.79
C LEU A 233 -17.22 0.94 -5.57
N ASP A 234 -17.82 2.02 -5.06
CA ASP A 234 -17.70 3.37 -5.64
C ASP A 234 -16.39 4.05 -5.21
N ILE A 235 -15.27 3.44 -5.57
CA ILE A 235 -13.91 3.89 -5.25
C ILE A 235 -13.14 4.09 -6.55
N LYS A 236 -12.62 5.30 -6.77
CA LYS A 236 -11.81 5.64 -7.94
C LYS A 236 -10.34 5.84 -7.55
N ILE A 237 -9.46 5.04 -8.13
CA ILE A 237 -8.01 5.20 -8.03
C ILE A 237 -7.57 6.40 -8.87
N ILE A 238 -6.78 7.28 -8.27
CA ILE A 238 -6.22 8.47 -8.91
C ILE A 238 -4.73 8.57 -8.59
N ASN A 239 -3.88 8.67 -9.61
CA ASN A 239 -2.49 9.07 -9.45
C ASN A 239 -2.25 10.40 -10.18
N PRO A 240 -2.23 11.55 -9.48
CA PRO A 240 -2.00 12.85 -10.11
C PRO A 240 -0.57 13.04 -10.62
N TYR A 241 0.38 12.20 -10.17
CA TYR A 241 1.81 12.33 -10.46
C TYR A 241 2.32 11.33 -11.49
N GLN A 242 1.42 10.58 -12.14
CA GLN A 242 1.78 9.55 -13.13
C GLN A 242 2.62 10.08 -14.32
N PHE A 243 2.57 11.38 -14.61
CA PHE A 243 3.34 12.02 -15.68
C PHE A 243 4.34 13.06 -15.16
N LYS A 244 4.60 13.08 -13.85
CA LYS A 244 5.56 13.99 -13.24
C LYS A 244 6.82 13.24 -12.83
N THR A 245 7.92 13.96 -12.87
CA THR A 245 9.16 13.62 -12.19
C THR A 245 9.09 14.09 -10.73
N LYS A 246 9.96 13.53 -9.89
CA LYS A 246 10.09 13.96 -8.48
C LYS A 246 10.48 15.44 -8.35
N GLY A 247 11.32 15.93 -9.27
CA GLY A 247 11.71 17.35 -9.33
C GLY A 247 10.53 18.28 -9.64
N GLU A 248 9.69 17.90 -10.60
CA GLU A 248 8.46 18.64 -10.91
C GLU A 248 7.48 18.61 -9.72
N MET A 249 7.30 17.46 -9.07
CA MET A 249 6.48 17.36 -7.86
C MET A 249 6.96 18.30 -6.74
N LEU A 250 8.27 18.37 -6.48
CA LEU A 250 8.84 19.27 -5.48
C LEU A 250 8.63 20.74 -5.85
N LYS A 251 8.79 21.09 -7.13
CA LYS A 251 8.65 22.47 -7.62
C LYS A 251 7.19 22.94 -7.61
N GLU A 252 6.26 22.04 -7.91
CA GLU A 252 4.83 22.33 -8.05
C GLU A 252 4.03 22.11 -6.76
N CYS A 253 4.67 21.63 -5.69
CA CYS A 253 4.05 21.47 -4.37
C CYS A 253 3.44 22.79 -3.89
N LYS A 254 2.14 22.75 -3.54
CA LYS A 254 1.35 23.93 -3.21
C LYS A 254 1.86 24.66 -1.97
N ASN A 255 2.42 23.93 -1.01
CA ASN A 255 3.07 24.50 0.17
C ASN A 255 4.57 24.19 0.21
N SER A 256 5.30 24.81 -0.70
CA SER A 256 6.76 24.62 -0.81
C SER A 256 7.54 25.00 0.45
N SER A 257 7.06 25.97 1.24
CA SER A 257 7.71 26.36 2.51
C SER A 257 7.62 25.24 3.54
N PHE A 258 6.41 24.70 3.77
CA PHE A 258 6.20 23.60 4.71
C PHE A 258 6.91 22.33 4.26
N LEU A 259 6.90 22.03 2.95
CA LEU A 259 7.66 20.93 2.36
C LEU A 259 9.16 21.06 2.69
N LYS A 260 9.77 22.23 2.45
CA LYS A 260 11.20 22.47 2.74
C LYS A 260 11.55 22.34 4.22
N GLU A 261 10.62 22.67 5.10
CA GLU A 261 10.83 22.54 6.54
C GLU A 261 10.82 21.07 6.98
N GLN A 262 9.96 20.24 6.40
CA GLN A 262 9.67 18.90 6.91
C GLN A 262 10.22 17.74 6.06
N TYR A 263 10.69 17.96 4.82
CA TYR A 263 11.08 16.85 3.92
C TYR A 263 12.14 15.91 4.50
N VAL A 264 13.02 16.42 5.38
CA VAL A 264 14.05 15.62 6.07
C VAL A 264 13.47 14.54 6.99
N LYS A 265 12.20 14.69 7.39
CA LYS A 265 11.43 13.72 8.19
C LYS A 265 10.70 12.69 7.32
N THR A 266 10.95 12.66 6.01
CA THR A 266 10.38 11.65 5.10
C THR A 266 11.39 10.54 4.84
N MET A 267 10.88 9.32 4.59
CA MET A 267 11.71 8.16 4.27
C MET A 267 11.28 7.53 2.95
N SER A 268 12.07 7.76 1.90
CA SER A 268 11.86 7.20 0.56
C SER A 268 12.74 5.97 0.30
N CYS A 269 13.72 5.70 1.18
CA CYS A 269 14.65 4.59 1.03
C CYS A 269 13.95 3.23 1.15
N SER A 270 14.18 2.34 0.20
CA SER A 270 13.69 0.95 0.26
C SER A 270 14.52 0.05 1.17
N HIS A 271 15.68 0.52 1.63
CA HIS A 271 16.66 -0.23 2.42
C HIS A 271 17.04 0.51 3.72
N THR A 272 16.03 1.03 4.43
CA THR A 272 16.20 1.79 5.69
C THR A 272 17.07 1.05 6.71
N ASP A 273 16.93 -0.29 6.74
CA ASP A 273 17.57 -1.15 7.71
C ASP A 273 19.02 -1.50 7.34
N ASN A 274 19.55 -1.07 6.18
CA ASN A 274 20.93 -1.42 5.79
C ASN A 274 21.99 -0.86 6.74
N GLY A 275 21.70 0.25 7.43
CA GLY A 275 22.56 0.81 8.47
C GLY A 275 22.87 -0.21 9.59
N ARG A 276 22.00 -1.20 9.83
CA ARG A 276 22.22 -2.25 10.83
C ARG A 276 23.49 -3.06 10.56
N PHE A 277 23.84 -3.29 9.30
CA PHE A 277 25.06 -4.01 8.92
C PHE A 277 26.32 -3.20 9.26
N LYS A 278 26.20 -1.88 9.35
CA LYS A 278 27.24 -0.96 9.81
C LYS A 278 27.14 -0.63 11.31
N LYS A 279 26.30 -1.36 12.07
CA LYS A 279 25.98 -1.11 13.49
C LYS A 279 25.40 0.28 13.78
N GLU A 280 24.82 0.92 12.77
CA GLU A 280 24.10 2.17 12.97
C GLU A 280 22.82 1.90 13.77
N LYS A 281 22.54 2.78 14.74
CA LYS A 281 21.38 2.67 15.64
C LYS A 281 20.12 3.33 15.08
N THR A 282 20.27 4.11 14.01
CA THR A 282 19.21 4.93 13.41
C THR A 282 19.11 4.62 11.92
N SER A 283 17.91 4.36 11.43
CA SER A 283 17.62 4.31 9.99
C SER A 283 18.03 5.62 9.31
N LYS A 284 18.61 5.49 8.13
CA LYS A 284 18.97 6.60 7.26
C LYS A 284 18.73 6.23 5.81
N HIS A 285 18.66 7.23 4.95
CA HIS A 285 18.69 7.02 3.50
C HIS A 285 20.02 6.36 3.14
N CYS A 286 19.97 5.26 2.37
CA CYS A 286 21.19 4.50 2.07
C CYS A 286 22.11 5.19 1.06
N GLY A 287 21.61 6.21 0.34
CA GLY A 287 22.35 6.94 -0.70
C GLY A 287 22.44 6.22 -2.05
N ASP A 288 22.17 4.91 -2.08
CA ASP A 288 22.38 4.07 -3.27
C ASP A 288 21.07 3.60 -3.92
N CYS A 289 19.96 3.55 -3.18
CA CYS A 289 18.68 3.26 -3.78
C CYS A 289 18.24 4.45 -4.61
N ILE A 290 17.79 4.21 -5.83
CA ILE A 290 17.04 5.19 -6.60
C ILE A 290 15.60 4.98 -6.16
N PRO A 291 15.03 5.84 -5.28
CA PRO A 291 13.63 5.74 -4.88
C PRO A 291 12.76 6.14 -6.06
#